data_AF-A0A3D4TD74-F1
#
_entry.id   AF-A0A3D4TD74-F1
#
_cell.length_a   1.000
_cell.length_b   1.000
_cell.length_c   1.000
_cell.angle_alpha   90.00
_cell.angle_beta   90.00
_cell.angle_gamma   90.00
#
_symmetry.space_group_name_H-M   'P 1'
#
loop_
_entity.id
_entity.type
_entity.pdbx_description
1 polymer ?
#
loop_
_entity_poly.entity_id
_entity_poly.type
_entity_poly.pdbx_seq_one_letter_code
_entity_poly.pdbx_strand_id
1 'polypeptide(L)'
;MYSNRFLIKTMQMVGATRWFIAKPMDLKAVINGLVSALIAIALLFTMIQWAESQFPQLKAIRDTSLTISLFGGLILVGVGISLFSTHRSVIKYLKMKLDDLY
;
A
#
# COMPACT_ATOMS: atom_id res chain seq x y z
N MET A 1 -10.72 -3.95 -25.37
CA MET A 1 -10.59 -5.28 -24.72
C MET A 1 -9.82 -6.33 -25.54
N TYR A 2 -9.30 -6.01 -26.74
CA TYR A 2 -8.48 -6.93 -27.56
C TYR A 2 -6.96 -6.72 -27.44
N SER A 3 -6.51 -5.54 -26.99
CA SER A 3 -5.09 -5.18 -26.93
C SER A 3 -4.31 -5.92 -25.83
N ASN A 4 -4.97 -6.33 -24.74
CA ASN A 4 -4.31 -7.02 -23.63
C ASN A 4 -3.91 -8.46 -23.97
N ARG A 5 -4.67 -9.15 -24.84
CA ARG A 5 -4.35 -10.54 -25.22
C ARG A 5 -3.09 -10.62 -26.10
N PHE A 6 -2.90 -9.66 -26.99
CA PHE A 6 -1.72 -9.62 -27.86
C PHE A 6 -0.44 -9.31 -27.07
N LEU A 7 -0.52 -8.36 -26.14
CA LEU A 7 0.58 -7.94 -25.27
C LEU A 7 1.08 -9.10 -24.37
N ILE A 8 0.17 -9.91 -23.85
CA ILE A 8 0.51 -11.10 -23.05
C ILE A 8 1.20 -12.17 -23.90
N LYS A 9 0.72 -12.39 -25.13
CA LYS A 9 1.24 -13.44 -26.01
C LYS A 9 2.62 -13.08 -26.60
N THR A 10 2.88 -11.79 -26.89
CA THR A 10 4.22 -11.33 -27.25
C THR A 10 5.18 -11.43 -26.07
N MET A 11 4.76 -11.06 -24.85
CA MET A 11 5.59 -11.21 -23.64
C MET A 11 6.00 -12.68 -23.37
N GLN A 12 5.11 -13.63 -23.63
CA GLN A 12 5.43 -15.06 -23.49
C GLN A 12 6.42 -15.59 -24.54
N MET A 13 6.38 -15.07 -25.78
CA MET A 13 7.32 -15.47 -26.84
C MET A 13 8.75 -14.98 -26.60
N VAL A 14 8.95 -13.95 -25.77
CA VAL A 14 10.28 -13.48 -25.33
C VAL A 14 10.76 -14.10 -24.01
N GLY A 15 10.01 -15.05 -23.44
CA GLY A 15 10.40 -15.75 -22.21
C GLY A 15 10.18 -14.94 -20.92
N ALA A 16 9.23 -14.00 -20.90
CA ALA A 16 8.98 -13.16 -19.73
C ALA A 16 8.62 -14.00 -18.48
N THR A 17 9.40 -13.82 -17.40
CA THR A 17 9.27 -14.54 -16.14
C THR A 17 8.02 -14.12 -15.37
N ARG A 18 7.52 -14.98 -14.46
CA ARG A 18 6.34 -14.71 -13.60
C ARG A 18 6.40 -13.37 -12.84
N TRP A 19 7.61 -12.88 -12.60
CA TRP A 19 7.89 -11.58 -11.95
C TRP A 19 7.50 -10.38 -12.82
N PHE A 20 7.55 -10.51 -14.16
CA PHE A 20 7.15 -9.45 -15.09
C PHE A 20 5.64 -9.19 -15.07
N ILE A 21 4.84 -10.21 -14.73
CA ILE A 21 3.37 -10.13 -14.61
C ILE A 21 2.96 -9.57 -13.24
N ALA A 22 3.69 -9.89 -12.18
CA ALA A 22 3.41 -9.40 -10.83
C ALA A 22 3.80 -7.92 -10.63
N LYS A 23 4.86 -7.46 -11.31
CA LYS A 23 5.38 -6.08 -11.21
C LYS A 23 4.32 -4.95 -11.33
N PRO A 24 3.39 -4.94 -12.31
CA PRO A 24 2.35 -3.91 -12.38
C PRO A 24 1.33 -3.98 -11.24
N MET A 25 1.11 -5.16 -10.64
CA MET A 25 0.24 -5.31 -9.48
C MET A 25 0.94 -4.83 -8.20
N ASP A 26 2.21 -5.18 -8.02
CA ASP A 26 3.03 -4.70 -6.89
C ASP A 26 3.16 -3.17 -6.92
N LEU A 27 3.31 -2.56 -8.10
CA LEU A 27 3.36 -1.10 -8.22
C LEU A 27 2.04 -0.43 -7.78
N LYS A 28 0.89 -1.01 -8.13
CA LYS A 28 -0.42 -0.54 -7.65
C LYS A 28 -0.55 -0.69 -6.13
N ALA A 29 0.00 -1.77 -5.55
CA ALA A 29 0.03 -1.99 -4.11
C ALA A 29 0.80 -0.91 -3.35
N VAL A 30 1.96 -0.52 -3.87
CA VAL A 30 2.80 0.57 -3.32
C VAL A 30 2.05 1.89 -3.36
N ILE A 31 1.45 2.24 -4.50
CA ILE A 31 0.70 3.49 -4.66
C ILE A 31 -0.47 3.53 -3.68
N ASN A 32 -1.25 2.44 -3.57
CA ASN A 32 -2.36 2.36 -2.62
C ASN A 32 -1.88 2.46 -1.16
N GLY A 33 -0.71 1.87 -0.84
CA GLY A 33 -0.10 1.94 0.48
C GLY A 33 0.38 3.35 0.84
N LEU A 34 0.92 4.08 -0.13
CA LEU A 34 1.27 5.49 0.04
C LEU A 34 0.04 6.35 0.25
N VAL A 35 -1.01 6.16 -0.55
CA VAL A 35 -2.28 6.92 -0.42
C VAL A 35 -2.94 6.68 0.93
N SER A 36 -3.01 5.42 1.39
CA SER A 36 -3.60 5.10 2.70
C SER A 36 -2.78 5.69 3.86
N ALA A 37 -1.46 5.63 3.79
CA ALA A 37 -0.57 6.25 4.78
C ALA A 37 -0.78 7.77 4.83
N LEU A 38 -0.90 8.43 3.67
CA LEU A 38 -1.13 9.88 3.58
C LEU A 38 -2.46 10.29 4.23
N ILE A 39 -3.53 9.51 3.98
CA ILE A 39 -4.84 9.72 4.61
C ILE A 39 -4.74 9.54 6.13
N ALA A 40 -4.04 8.49 6.59
CA ALA A 40 -3.86 8.24 8.02
C ALA A 40 -3.09 9.38 8.70
N ILE A 41 -2.01 9.88 8.09
CA ILE A 41 -1.26 11.05 8.61
C ILE A 41 -2.17 12.27 8.72
N ALA A 42 -2.96 12.57 7.69
CA ALA A 42 -3.85 13.73 7.69
C ALA A 42 -4.91 13.64 8.81
N LEU A 43 -5.52 12.46 9.01
CA LEU A 43 -6.46 12.19 10.09
C LEU A 43 -5.80 12.33 11.47
N LEU A 44 -4.62 11.74 11.65
CA LEU A 44 -3.90 11.78 12.93
C LEU A 44 -3.47 13.21 13.26
N PHE A 45 -3.00 13.97 12.27
CA PHE A 45 -2.64 15.37 12.44
C PHE A 45 -3.83 16.23 12.85
N THR A 46 -4.97 16.09 12.18
CA THR A 46 -6.20 16.82 12.53
C THR A 46 -6.70 16.44 13.92
N MET A 47 -6.62 15.16 14.29
CA MET A 47 -7.01 14.66 15.60
C MET A 47 -6.11 15.19 16.72
N ILE A 48 -4.79 15.28 16.48
CA ILE A 48 -3.82 15.89 17.42
C ILE A 48 -4.13 17.37 17.64
N GLN A 49 -4.34 18.14 16.56
CA GLN A 49 -4.67 19.57 16.67
C GLN A 49 -5.97 19.78 17.45
N TRP A 50 -6.98 18.93 17.20
CA TRP A 50 -8.23 18.97 17.94
C TRP A 50 -8.05 18.62 19.43
N ALA A 51 -7.25 17.60 19.75
CA ALA A 51 -6.95 17.22 21.13
C ALA A 51 -6.16 18.30 21.90
N GLU A 52 -5.19 18.96 21.25
CA GLU A 52 -4.43 20.07 21.83
C GLU A 52 -5.29 21.31 22.10
N SER A 53 -6.31 21.53 21.26
CA SER A 53 -7.28 22.62 21.46
C SER A 53 -8.14 22.40 22.71
N GLN A 54 -8.50 21.15 23.00
CA GLN A 54 -9.29 20.81 24.20
C GLN A 54 -8.43 20.73 25.47
N PHE A 55 -7.20 20.23 25.36
CA PHE A 55 -6.30 20.01 26.49
C PHE A 55 -4.93 20.68 26.24
N PRO A 56 -4.74 21.93 26.69
CA PRO A 56 -3.48 22.65 26.52
C PRO A 56 -2.28 21.94 27.17
N GLN A 57 -2.52 21.11 28.20
CA GLN A 57 -1.47 20.33 28.85
C GLN A 57 -0.84 19.28 27.91
N LEU A 58 -1.60 18.78 26.92
CA LEU A 58 -1.09 17.82 25.93
C LEU A 58 0.02 18.44 25.07
N LYS A 59 -0.08 19.74 24.77
CA LYS A 59 0.90 20.46 23.97
C LYS A 59 2.24 20.61 24.71
N ALA A 60 2.21 20.73 26.03
CA ALA A 60 3.40 20.86 26.87
C ALA A 60 4.17 19.52 27.02
N ILE A 61 3.46 18.39 26.92
CA ILE A 61 4.04 17.03 27.00
C ILE A 61 4.48 16.53 25.62
N ARG A 62 4.04 17.18 24.53
CA ARG A 62 4.31 16.71 23.16
C ARG A 62 5.78 16.83 22.81
N ASP A 63 6.42 15.68 22.60
CA ASP A 63 7.74 15.59 21.99
C ASP A 63 7.63 15.55 20.46
N THR A 64 8.29 16.51 19.80
CA THR A 64 8.32 16.59 18.33
C THR A 64 9.09 15.40 17.74
N SER A 65 10.08 14.86 18.45
CA SER A 65 10.86 13.69 18.02
C SER A 65 9.99 12.44 17.98
N LEU A 66 9.15 12.21 19.00
CA LEU A 66 8.19 11.10 19.02
C LEU A 66 7.13 11.25 17.92
N THR A 67 6.69 12.48 17.65
CA THR A 67 5.69 12.76 16.60
C THR A 67 6.24 12.43 15.20
N ILE A 68 7.49 12.81 14.92
CA ILE A 68 8.17 12.50 13.65
C ILE A 68 8.38 10.98 13.51
N SER A 69 8.84 10.33 14.58
CA SER A 69 9.00 8.87 14.64
C SER A 69 7.68 8.15 14.36
N LEU A 70 6.58 8.60 14.97
CA LEU A 70 5.22 8.08 14.74
C LEU A 70 4.81 8.17 13.27
N PHE A 71 4.98 9.34 12.64
CA PHE A 71 4.64 9.49 11.23
C PHE A 71 5.52 8.61 10.32
N GLY A 72 6.83 8.52 10.59
CA GLY A 72 7.71 7.61 9.86
C GLY A 72 7.31 6.15 9.99
N GLY A 73 6.99 5.71 11.22
CA GLY A 73 6.46 4.38 11.49
C GLY A 73 5.13 4.11 10.80
N LEU A 74 4.24 5.10 10.77
CA LEU A 74 2.93 4.98 10.11
C LEU A 74 3.07 4.77 8.60
N ILE A 75 4.02 5.44 7.95
CA ILE A 75 4.32 5.24 6.52
C ILE A 75 4.89 3.84 6.29
N LEU A 76 5.87 3.43 7.09
CA LEU A 76 6.49 2.10 6.98
C LEU A 76 5.47 0.98 7.17
N VAL A 77 4.61 1.10 8.18
CA VAL A 77 3.56 0.13 8.47
C VAL A 77 2.45 0.18 7.42
N GLY A 78 2.00 1.36 6.99
CA GLY A 78 0.95 1.51 5.98
C GLY A 78 1.36 0.93 4.62
N VAL A 79 2.58 1.26 4.16
CA VAL A 79 3.15 0.69 2.94
C VAL A 79 3.42 -0.81 3.12
N GLY A 80 3.97 -1.22 4.27
CA GLY A 80 4.26 -2.62 4.58
C GLY A 80 3.00 -3.50 4.60
N ILE A 81 1.92 -3.05 5.23
CA ILE A 81 0.63 -3.76 5.26
C ILE A 81 0.03 -3.81 3.86
N SER A 82 0.04 -2.70 3.10
CA SER A 82 -0.51 -2.69 1.74
C SER A 82 0.25 -3.62 0.80
N LEU A 83 1.59 -3.60 0.87
CA LEU A 83 2.45 -4.53 0.15
C LEU A 83 2.21 -5.97 0.57
N PHE A 84 2.22 -6.28 1.87
CA PHE A 84 2.03 -7.64 2.35
C PHE A 84 0.63 -8.18 2.02
N SER A 85 -0.40 -7.36 2.19
CA SER A 85 -1.79 -7.71 1.86
C SER A 85 -1.98 -7.94 0.37
N THR A 86 -1.43 -7.05 -0.48
CA THR A 86 -1.55 -7.18 -1.94
C THR A 86 -0.69 -8.31 -2.46
N HIS A 87 0.54 -8.47 -1.99
CA HIS A 87 1.43 -9.56 -2.37
C HIS A 87 0.85 -10.93 -1.99
N ARG A 88 0.29 -11.06 -0.78
CA ARG A 88 -0.40 -12.29 -0.37
C ARG A 88 -1.66 -12.55 -1.20
N SER A 89 -2.42 -11.50 -1.52
CA SER A 89 -3.62 -11.61 -2.38
C SER A 89 -3.25 -12.00 -3.81
N VAL A 90 -2.20 -11.42 -4.38
CA VAL A 90 -1.66 -11.74 -5.72
C VAL A 90 -1.14 -13.16 -5.77
N ILE A 91 -0.38 -13.62 -4.77
CA ILE A 91 0.08 -15.02 -4.69
C ILE A 91 -1.10 -15.98 -4.55
N LYS A 92 -2.14 -15.62 -3.79
CA LYS A 92 -3.37 -16.41 -3.69
C LYS A 92 -4.10 -16.48 -5.04
N TYR A 93 -4.21 -15.36 -5.75
CA TYR A 93 -4.78 -15.28 -7.10
C TYR A 93 -3.97 -16.05 -8.16
N LEU A 94 -2.64 -16.03 -8.08
CA LEU A 94 -1.73 -16.79 -8.96
C LEU A 94 -1.69 -18.28 -8.64
N LYS A 95 -2.05 -18.69 -7.43
CA LYS A 95 -2.21 -20.10 -7.03
C LYS A 95 -3.59 -20.66 -7.36
N MET A 96 -4.59 -19.83 -7.64
CA MET A 96 -5.87 -20.30 -8.17
C MET A 96 -5.66 -20.73 -9.63
N LYS A 97 -5.86 -22.03 -9.89
CA LYS A 97 -5.99 -22.56 -11.24
C LYS A 97 -7.26 -21.99 -11.86
N LEU A 98 -7.22 -21.80 -13.17
CA LEU A 98 -8.26 -21.20 -14.02
C LEU A 98 -9.62 -21.94 -13.99
N ASP A 99 -9.72 -23.05 -13.26
CA ASP A 99 -10.88 -23.96 -13.25
C ASP A 99 -11.93 -23.64 -12.17
N ASP A 100 -11.72 -22.63 -11.31
CA ASP A 100 -12.74 -22.12 -10.37
C ASP A 100 -13.45 -20.84 -10.89
N LEU A 101 -13.18 -20.44 -12.15
CA LEU A 101 -13.89 -19.35 -12.82
C LEU A 101 -14.95 -19.87 -13.81
N TYR A 102 -15.54 -21.02 -13.49
CA TYR A 102 -16.82 -21.53 -14.03
C TYR A 102 -17.64 -22.18 -12.93
#